data_AF-A0A436D376-F1
#
_entry.id   AF-A0A436D376-F1
#
_cell.length_a   1.000
_cell.length_b   1.000
_cell.length_c   1.000
_cell.angle_alpha   90.00
_cell.angle_beta   90.00
_cell.angle_gamma   90.00
#
_symmetry.space_group_name_H-M   'P 1'
#
loop_
_entity.id
_entity.type
_entity.pdbx_description
1 polymer ?
#
loop_
_entity_poly.entity_id
_entity_poly.type
_entity_poly.pdbx_seq_one_letter_code
_entity_poly.pdbx_strand_id
1 'polypeptide(L)'
;MTEMAWISSAISAARPQAMGALLRYFRDLDTAEEAFQDACLRALKNWPQNGPPRDPAAWLIFVGRNSGIDAVRKRAKQAPMPEEDQVSDLEDAESDIAERLDGAHYRDDILRLLFICCHPDLPATQQIAVALRIVSGLT
;
A
#
# COMPACT_ATOMS: atom_id res chain seq x y z
N MET A 1 -27.30 5.37 7.17
CA MET A 1 -26.34 4.27 7.47
C MET A 1 -25.99 3.46 6.22
N THR A 2 -26.95 3.18 5.33
CA THR A 2 -26.72 2.43 4.07
C THR A 2 -25.84 3.15 3.04
N GLU A 3 -25.82 4.48 3.03
CA GLU A 3 -25.06 5.27 2.04
C GLU A 3 -23.54 5.12 2.11
N MET A 4 -22.97 4.67 3.23
CA MET A 4 -21.51 4.50 3.37
C MET A 4 -21.08 3.02 3.34
N ALA A 5 -22.04 2.10 3.41
CA ALA A 5 -21.76 0.66 3.44
C ALA A 5 -21.09 0.17 2.15
N TRP A 6 -21.47 0.74 1.01
CA TRP A 6 -20.87 0.38 -0.28
C TRP A 6 -19.41 0.84 -0.37
N ILE A 7 -19.03 1.97 0.24
CA ILE A 7 -17.64 2.46 0.25
C ILE A 7 -16.77 1.48 1.05
N SER A 8 -17.23 1.09 2.23
CA SER A 8 -16.54 0.11 3.07
C SER A 8 -16.38 -1.23 2.33
N SER A 9 -17.43 -1.69 1.64
CA SER A 9 -17.39 -2.91 0.82
C SER A 9 -16.37 -2.79 -0.32
N ALA A 10 -16.36 -1.68 -1.05
CA ALA A 10 -15.42 -1.43 -2.15
C ALA A 10 -13.96 -1.38 -1.67
N ILE A 11 -13.70 -0.68 -0.55
CA ILE A 11 -12.37 -0.60 0.05
C ILE A 11 -11.91 -1.99 0.53
N SER A 12 -12.77 -2.73 1.22
CA SER A 12 -12.45 -4.05 1.76
C SER A 12 -12.15 -5.05 0.65
N ALA A 13 -12.94 -5.02 -0.43
CA ALA A 13 -12.72 -5.87 -1.61
C ALA A 13 -11.42 -5.53 -2.35
N ALA A 14 -11.04 -4.25 -2.40
CA ALA A 14 -9.82 -3.79 -3.06
C ALA A 14 -8.54 -3.94 -2.22
N ARG A 15 -8.67 -4.13 -0.90
CA ARG A 15 -7.54 -4.10 0.04
C ARG A 15 -6.40 -5.06 -0.32
N PRO A 16 -6.62 -6.37 -0.60
CA PRO A 16 -5.51 -7.29 -0.87
C PRO A 16 -4.71 -6.87 -2.11
N GLN A 17 -5.39 -6.40 -3.15
CA GLN A 17 -4.77 -5.89 -4.37
C GLN A 17 -3.95 -4.63 -4.11
N ALA A 18 -4.54 -3.67 -3.40
CA ALA A 18 -3.87 -2.42 -3.12
C ALA A 18 -2.66 -2.61 -2.19
N MET A 19 -2.81 -3.41 -1.13
CA MET A 19 -1.72 -3.75 -0.22
C MET A 19 -0.59 -4.48 -0.93
N GLY A 20 -0.88 -5.45 -1.79
CA GLY A 20 0.13 -6.17 -2.56
C GLY A 20 0.94 -5.25 -3.47
N ALA A 21 0.26 -4.37 -4.22
CA ALA A 21 0.92 -3.43 -5.13
C ALA A 21 1.73 -2.35 -4.38
N LEU A 22 1.21 -1.81 -3.28
CA LEU A 22 1.91 -0.81 -2.47
C LEU A 22 3.11 -1.43 -1.75
N LEU A 23 2.99 -2.66 -1.25
CA LEU A 23 4.11 -3.39 -0.65
C LEU A 23 5.20 -3.69 -1.66
N ARG A 24 4.85 -4.05 -2.90
CA ARG A 24 5.81 -4.19 -3.99
C ARG A 24 6.57 -2.89 -4.27
N TYR A 25 5.87 -1.76 -4.20
CA TYR A 25 6.44 -0.43 -4.43
C TYR A 25 7.39 0.00 -3.31
N PHE A 26 6.91 0.01 -2.06
CA PHE A 26 7.66 0.54 -0.91
C PHE A 26 8.62 -0.46 -0.29
N ARG A 27 8.41 -1.77 -0.50
CA ARG A 27 9.17 -2.88 0.13
C ARG A 27 9.20 -2.83 1.65
N ASP A 28 8.25 -2.11 2.24
CA ASP A 28 8.08 -1.93 3.67
C ASP A 28 6.59 -2.03 3.98
N LEU A 29 6.24 -2.93 4.90
CA LEU A 29 4.84 -3.29 5.16
C LEU A 29 4.11 -2.16 5.88
N ASP A 30 4.76 -1.50 6.81
CA ASP A 30 4.16 -0.41 7.58
C ASP A 30 3.93 0.81 6.67
N THR A 31 4.90 1.17 5.81
CA THR A 31 4.75 2.25 4.83
C THR A 31 3.64 1.94 3.82
N ALA A 32 3.55 0.69 3.34
CA ALA A 32 2.47 0.30 2.43
C ALA A 32 1.08 0.39 3.09
N GLU A 33 0.97 -0.01 4.36
CA GLU A 33 -0.29 0.07 5.10
C GLU A 33 -0.70 1.52 5.36
N GLU A 34 0.23 2.37 5.78
CA GLU A 34 -0.04 3.79 6.00
C GLU A 34 -0.47 4.49 4.70
N ALA A 35 0.22 4.20 3.59
CA ALA A 35 -0.15 4.67 2.26
C ALA A 35 -1.58 4.23 1.86
N PHE A 36 -1.94 2.97 2.13
CA PHE A 36 -3.29 2.47 1.88
C PHE A 36 -4.34 3.15 2.76
N GLN A 37 -4.05 3.36 4.04
CA GLN A 37 -4.94 4.05 4.97
C GLN A 37 -5.18 5.50 4.52
N ASP A 38 -4.15 6.22 4.09
CA ASP A 38 -4.28 7.57 3.52
C ASP A 38 -5.15 7.59 2.27
N ALA A 39 -5.00 6.60 1.39
CA ALA A 39 -5.86 6.45 0.21
C ALA A 39 -7.32 6.21 0.62
N CYS A 40 -7.57 5.37 1.63
CA CYS A 40 -8.90 5.14 2.19
C CYS A 40 -9.53 6.42 2.75
N LEU A 41 -8.75 7.25 3.46
CA LEU A 41 -9.22 8.53 3.98
C LEU A 41 -9.63 9.48 2.86
N ARG A 42 -8.88 9.50 1.75
CA ARG A 42 -9.22 10.29 0.56
C ARG A 42 -10.45 9.73 -0.16
N ALA A 43 -10.61 8.41 -0.24
CA ALA A 43 -11.80 7.77 -0.78
C ALA A 43 -13.05 8.16 0.03
N LEU A 44 -12.99 8.06 1.35
CA LEU A 44 -14.09 8.44 2.25
C LEU A 44 -14.50 9.91 2.14
N LYS A 45 -13.57 10.80 1.79
CA LYS A 45 -13.87 12.22 1.52
C LYS A 45 -14.47 12.46 0.14
N ASN A 46 -13.95 11.77 -0.88
CA ASN A 46 -14.21 12.09 -2.29
C ASN A 46 -15.37 11.29 -2.90
N TRP A 47 -15.44 9.98 -2.61
CA TRP A 47 -16.41 9.06 -3.23
C TRP A 47 -17.88 9.33 -2.86
N PRO A 48 -18.24 9.84 -1.66
CA PRO A 48 -19.64 10.19 -1.38
C PRO A 48 -20.21 11.26 -2.32
N GLN A 49 -19.35 12.17 -2.80
CA GLN A 49 -19.76 13.30 -3.64
C GLN A 49 -19.71 12.94 -5.12
N ASN A 50 -18.71 12.14 -5.53
CA ASN A 50 -18.41 11.87 -6.93
C ASN A 50 -18.73 10.43 -7.38
N GLY A 51 -19.15 9.57 -6.46
CA GLY A 51 -19.28 8.13 -6.68
C GLY A 51 -17.92 7.40 -6.66
N PRO A 52 -17.93 6.05 -6.74
CA PRO A 52 -16.69 5.30 -6.88
C PRO A 52 -16.06 5.50 -8.26
N PRO A 53 -14.73 5.42 -8.36
CA PRO A 53 -14.08 5.24 -9.65
C PRO A 53 -14.49 3.90 -10.27
N ARG A 54 -14.30 3.76 -11.59
CA ARG A 54 -14.56 2.50 -12.32
C ARG A 54 -13.78 1.31 -11.76
N ASP A 55 -12.55 1.57 -11.31
CA ASP A 55 -11.69 0.60 -10.63
C ASP A 55 -11.22 1.19 -9.28
N PRO A 56 -11.88 0.82 -8.18
CA PRO A 56 -11.49 1.23 -6.83
C PRO A 56 -10.08 0.79 -6.44
N ALA A 57 -9.63 -0.40 -6.86
CA ALA A 57 -8.32 -0.91 -6.50
C ALA A 57 -7.21 -0.11 -7.17
N ALA A 58 -7.31 0.11 -8.49
CA ALA A 58 -6.35 0.93 -9.22
C ALA A 58 -6.27 2.36 -8.66
N TRP A 59 -7.43 2.94 -8.30
CA TRP A 59 -7.47 4.27 -7.69
C TRP A 59 -6.79 4.31 -6.32
N LEU A 60 -7.05 3.33 -5.46
CA LEU A 60 -6.41 3.24 -4.13
C LEU A 60 -4.90 3.05 -4.24
N ILE A 61 -4.43 2.23 -5.19
CA ILE A 61 -2.99 2.04 -5.46
C ILE A 61 -2.37 3.36 -5.89
N PHE A 62 -2.96 4.03 -6.87
CA PHE A 62 -2.43 5.28 -7.41
C PHE A 62 -2.35 6.37 -6.33
N VAL A 63 -3.46 6.56 -5.59
CA VAL A 63 -3.53 7.57 -4.53
C VAL A 63 -2.59 7.23 -3.37
N GLY A 64 -2.55 5.97 -2.95
CA GLY A 64 -1.66 5.49 -1.89
C GLY A 64 -0.19 5.62 -2.24
N ARG A 65 0.18 5.31 -3.48
CA ARG A 65 1.56 5.52 -3.97
C ARG A 65 1.96 6.98 -3.83
N ASN A 66 1.13 7.91 -4.30
CA ASN A 66 1.44 9.33 -4.24
C ASN A 66 1.55 9.84 -2.79
N SER A 67 0.62 9.45 -1.91
CA SER A 67 0.71 9.85 -0.49
C SER A 67 1.90 9.23 0.24
N GLY A 68 2.23 7.98 -0.05
CA GLY A 68 3.39 7.32 0.55
C GLY A 68 4.72 7.94 0.10
N ILE A 69 4.85 8.33 -1.17
CA ILE A 69 6.02 9.08 -1.65
C ILE A 69 6.15 10.42 -0.91
N ASP A 70 5.04 11.15 -0.75
CA ASP A 70 5.04 12.42 0.00
C ASP A 70 5.49 12.21 1.45
N ALA A 71 5.04 11.14 2.10
CA ALA A 71 5.42 10.77 3.46
C ALA A 71 6.92 10.41 3.56
N VAL A 72 7.44 9.60 2.64
CA VAL A 72 8.87 9.24 2.58
C VAL A 72 9.73 10.49 2.37
N ARG A 73 9.35 11.36 1.43
CA ARG A 73 10.03 12.64 1.17
C ARG A 73 10.01 13.55 2.41
N LYS A 74 8.91 13.57 3.15
CA LYS A 74 8.81 14.34 4.40
C LYS A 74 9.72 13.78 5.49
N ARG A 75 9.77 12.45 5.67
CA ARG A 75 10.67 11.78 6.63
C ARG A 75 12.13 12.04 6.30
N ALA A 76 12.51 11.95 5.02
CA ALA A 76 13.87 12.23 4.56
C ALA A 76 14.32 13.67 4.89
N LYS A 77 13.43 14.66 4.71
CA LYS A 77 13.71 16.06 5.09
C LYS A 77 13.84 16.30 6.59
N GLN A 78 13.27 15.41 7.40
CA GLN A 78 13.29 15.50 8.87
C GLN A 78 14.42 14.65 9.48
N ALA A 79 15.00 13.74 8.71
CA ALA A 79 16.15 12.96 9.13
C ALA A 79 17.38 13.88 9.26
N PRO A 80 18.24 13.64 10.27
CA PRO A 80 19.56 14.25 10.30
C PRO A 80 20.29 13.99 8.97
N MET A 81 21.03 14.99 8.48
CA MET A 81 21.79 14.82 7.24
C MET A 81 22.70 13.60 7.37
N PRO A 82 22.67 12.64 6.43
CA PRO A 82 23.62 11.53 6.43
C PRO A 82 25.05 12.08 6.31
N GLU A 83 26.05 11.33 6.79
CA GLU A 83 27.44 11.59 6.45
C GLU A 83 27.61 11.53 4.92
N GLU A 84 28.46 12.39 4.35
CA GLU A 84 28.56 12.68 2.89
C GLU A 84 28.72 11.41 2.01
N ASP A 85 29.21 10.31 2.57
CA ASP A 85 29.39 9.02 1.87
C ASP A 85 28.07 8.25 1.57
N GLN A 86 26.93 8.62 2.18
CA GLN A 86 25.64 7.93 1.96
C GLN A 86 24.74 8.58 0.90
N VAL A 87 25.21 9.64 0.23
CA VAL A 87 24.39 10.43 -0.72
C VAL A 87 24.35 9.79 -2.12
N SER A 88 25.09 8.70 -2.36
CA SER A 88 25.10 8.03 -3.67
C SER A 88 24.15 6.85 -3.71
N ASP A 89 22.87 7.12 -3.98
CA ASP A 89 22.07 6.33 -4.92
C ASP A 89 20.78 7.10 -5.26
N LEU A 90 20.93 8.02 -6.23
CA LEU A 90 19.82 8.67 -6.93
C LEU A 90 19.60 8.01 -8.30
N GLU A 91 19.82 6.70 -8.41
CA GLU A 91 19.33 5.98 -9.58
C GLU A 91 17.82 6.13 -9.64
N ASP A 92 17.29 6.34 -10.84
CA ASP A 92 15.89 6.63 -11.15
C ASP A 92 15.02 5.38 -10.93
N ALA A 93 15.00 4.89 -9.68
CA ALA A 93 14.23 3.74 -9.24
C ALA A 93 12.73 3.96 -9.46
N GLU A 94 12.26 5.21 -9.59
CA GLU A 94 10.87 5.53 -9.91
C GLU A 94 10.47 5.00 -11.30
N SER A 95 11.35 5.06 -12.31
CA SER A 95 11.10 4.57 -13.69
C SER A 95 11.07 3.04 -13.75
N ASP A 96 12.11 2.39 -13.23
CA ASP A 96 12.23 0.92 -13.22
C ASP A 96 11.11 0.25 -12.40
N ILE A 97 10.64 0.89 -11.32
CA ILE A 97 9.56 0.37 -10.50
C ILE A 97 8.20 0.57 -11.18
N ALA A 98 7.97 1.67 -11.91
CA ALA A 98 6.74 1.87 -12.67
C ALA A 98 6.58 0.82 -13.77
N GLU A 99 7.64 0.54 -14.55
CA GLU A 99 7.64 -0.54 -15.55
C GLU A 99 7.40 -1.92 -14.93
N ARG A 100 8.00 -2.20 -13.77
CA ARG A 100 7.75 -3.45 -13.04
C ARG A 100 6.33 -3.56 -12.50
N LEU A 101 5.69 -2.45 -12.14
CA LEU A 101 4.31 -2.43 -11.70
C LEU A 101 3.34 -2.77 -12.84
N ASP A 102 3.63 -2.29 -14.04
CA ASP A 102 2.85 -2.55 -15.26
C ASP A 102 3.07 -3.98 -15.80
N GLY A 103 4.26 -4.55 -15.61
CA GLY A 103 4.62 -5.90 -16.06
C GLY A 103 4.25 -7.06 -15.11
N ALA A 104 4.04 -6.80 -13.81
CA ALA A 104 3.78 -7.84 -12.82
C ALA A 104 2.27 -8.01 -12.55
N HIS A 105 1.78 -9.23 -12.82
CA HIS A 105 0.37 -9.58 -12.71
C HIS A 105 -0.13 -9.53 -11.26
N TYR A 106 -1.32 -8.95 -11.06
CA TYR A 106 -2.06 -8.90 -9.77
C TYR A 106 -2.02 -10.20 -8.95
N ARG A 107 -2.11 -11.36 -9.62
CA ARG A 107 -2.09 -12.67 -8.97
C ARG A 107 -0.79 -12.92 -8.21
N ASP A 108 0.33 -12.41 -8.71
CA ASP A 108 1.64 -12.58 -8.08
C ASP A 108 1.78 -11.70 -6.84
N ASP A 109 1.16 -10.52 -6.81
CA ASP A 109 1.20 -9.63 -5.64
C ASP A 109 0.45 -10.22 -4.44
N ILE A 110 -0.71 -10.84 -4.68
CA ILE A 110 -1.47 -11.52 -3.60
C ILE A 110 -0.69 -12.73 -3.08
N LEU A 111 -0.11 -13.54 -3.97
CA LEU A 111 0.71 -14.68 -3.55
C LEU A 111 1.92 -14.23 -2.74
N ARG A 112 2.59 -13.16 -3.17
CA ARG A 112 3.72 -12.58 -2.44
C ARG A 112 3.30 -12.09 -1.06
N LEU A 113 2.16 -11.41 -0.97
CA LEU A 113 1.60 -10.94 0.30
C LEU A 113 1.29 -12.12 1.25
N LEU A 114 0.72 -13.20 0.72
CA LEU A 114 0.47 -14.42 1.48
C LEU A 114 1.78 -15.02 2.03
N PHE A 115 2.82 -15.13 1.21
CA PHE A 115 4.12 -15.65 1.66
C PHE A 115 4.75 -14.79 2.76
N ILE A 116 4.61 -13.47 2.70
CA ILE A 116 5.09 -12.56 3.75
C ILE A 116 4.32 -12.81 5.06
N CYS A 117 3.00 -12.97 4.99
CA CYS A 117 2.19 -13.28 6.17
C CYS A 117 2.53 -14.65 6.77
N CYS A 118 2.91 -15.62 5.94
CA CYS A 118 3.23 -16.99 6.34
C CYS A 118 4.75 -17.25 6.48
N HIS A 119 5.54 -16.22 6.77
CA HIS A 119 7.00 -16.37 6.88
C HIS A 119 7.38 -17.35 8.01
N PRO A 120 8.27 -18.33 7.79
CA PRO A 120 8.59 -19.37 8.77
C PRO A 120 9.23 -18.82 10.06
N ASP A 121 9.87 -17.66 9.99
CA ASP A 121 10.46 -17.00 11.17
C ASP A 121 9.41 -16.39 12.12
N LEU A 122 8.14 -16.30 11.69
CA LEU A 122 7.04 -15.84 12.52
C LEU A 122 6.33 -17.04 13.18
N PRO A 123 6.06 -17.01 14.51
CA PRO A 123 5.17 -17.96 15.16
C PRO A 123 3.79 -17.99 14.48
N ALA A 124 3.13 -19.15 14.45
CA ALA A 124 1.84 -19.33 13.77
C ALA A 124 0.76 -18.30 14.21
N THR A 125 0.73 -17.93 15.49
CA THR A 125 -0.19 -16.91 16.01
C THR A 125 0.09 -15.53 15.41
N GLN A 126 1.35 -15.20 15.18
CA GLN A 126 1.76 -13.94 14.53
C GLN A 126 1.49 -13.97 13.04
N GLN A 127 1.68 -15.10 12.36
CA GLN A 127 1.31 -15.25 10.95
C GLN A 127 -0.18 -14.96 10.72
N ILE A 128 -1.05 -15.53 11.58
CA ILE A 128 -2.50 -15.29 11.56
C ILE A 128 -2.79 -13.81 11.84
N ALA A 129 -2.17 -13.23 12.86
CA ALA A 129 -2.38 -11.82 13.21
C ALA A 129 -1.99 -10.87 12.06
N VAL A 130 -0.83 -11.08 11.44
CA VAL A 130 -0.36 -10.30 10.30
C VAL A 130 -1.28 -10.47 9.10
N ALA A 131 -1.71 -11.70 8.79
CA ALA A 131 -2.66 -11.95 7.71
C ALA A 131 -3.98 -11.20 7.94
N LEU A 132 -4.54 -11.26 9.15
CA LEU A 132 -5.79 -10.59 9.49
C LEU A 132 -5.69 -9.07 9.42
N ARG A 133 -4.58 -8.50 9.91
CA ARG A 133 -4.31 -7.06 9.82
C ARG A 133 -4.13 -6.62 8.37
N ILE A 134 -3.29 -7.29 7.61
CA ILE A 134 -2.88 -6.79 6.29
C ILE A 134 -3.93 -7.10 5.23
N VAL A 135 -4.44 -8.33 5.17
CA VAL A 135 -5.37 -8.76 4.10
C VAL A 135 -6.78 -8.26 4.39
N SER A 136 -7.24 -8.36 5.64
CA SER A 136 -8.61 -8.00 6.04
C SER A 136 -8.76 -6.68 6.79
N GLY A 137 -7.69 -6.04 7.22
CA GLY A 137 -7.78 -4.78 7.98
C GLY A 137 -8.31 -4.95 9.40
N LEU A 138 -8.21 -6.15 9.97
CA LEU A 138 -8.62 -6.45 11.35
C LEU A 138 -7.50 -6.07 12.31
N THR A 139 -7.74 -5.05 13.13
CA THR A 139 -6.81 -4.52 14.15
C THR A 139 -7.48 -4.51 15.51
#